data_AF-A0A0F8FNC7-F1
#
_entry.id   AF-A0A0F8FNC7-F1
#
_cell.length_a   1.000
_cell.length_b   1.000
_cell.length_c   1.000
_cell.angle_alpha   90.00
_cell.angle_beta   90.00
_cell.angle_gamma   90.00
#
_symmetry.space_group_name_H-M   'P 1'
#
loop_
_entity.id
_entity.type
_entity.pdbx_description
1 polymer ?
#
loop_
_entity_poly.entity_id
_entity_poly.type
_entity_poly.pdbx_seq_one_letter_code
_entity_poly.pdbx_strand_id
1 'polypeptide(L)'
;MSQGFLYTFTGNPFVDAGIWAICEWSGRKKPEEITVEDLREIKQDVISVYLSPEWAKSLYSVFPNNAVTNPSVKNKDKRLLEFLEQLIGQVESQGGLGEFGNCISCGRYDVEDVRTKTEIPLIGSGTLINFFPYGQQGADYCAACTLAVQFSPFIFYACGKLLLIHSNSNKVMHYWAEKAIKDVRRQISANSYRGCFDEGYKNPVNALFHIIEDLILQYEERWIEENPSISMYHFTNYNQGPDLEIYRVPTPVFRFLAYVKHQDKFSEWIKIVRKGYFNFEQIKEGDEYKNKGNSVYINLLKGHSIVKYFIDNKARQVYGDWQLLEYYLTEVRNMGGKRLDTLKKVGDSISDYIKDTQNIKKLNQLEMASNFVTFRNLLRLIEKDRIKKGSQNSLFTLEEFMEDLFPEGNMGWKETQDLLLFRIYENLHNWLVGQDALKSELISSEEEETELSEEE
;
A
#
# COMPACT_ATOMS: atom_id res chain seq x y z
N MET A 1 -32.85 29.66 3.44
CA MET A 1 -31.80 29.83 4.46
C MET A 1 -31.03 28.51 4.50
N SER A 2 -29.86 28.46 3.88
CA SER A 2 -28.97 27.30 4.02
C SER A 2 -28.54 27.22 5.49
N GLN A 3 -28.66 26.05 6.09
CA GLN A 3 -28.04 25.77 7.38
C GLN A 3 -26.53 25.83 7.17
N GLY A 4 -25.84 26.72 7.88
CA GLY A 4 -24.38 26.76 7.88
C GLY A 4 -23.82 25.52 8.58
N PHE A 5 -22.85 24.85 7.97
CA PHE A 5 -22.18 23.67 8.52
C PHE A 5 -20.78 24.03 9.02
N LEU A 6 -20.36 23.48 10.17
CA LEU A 6 -19.07 23.81 10.77
C LEU A 6 -17.89 23.32 9.91
N TYR A 7 -17.97 22.07 9.42
CA TYR A 7 -16.89 21.42 8.69
C TYR A 7 -17.33 20.97 7.29
N THR A 8 -16.36 21.05 6.38
CA THR A 8 -16.27 20.32 5.12
C THR A 8 -14.82 19.86 4.99
N PHE A 9 -14.58 18.81 4.20
CA PHE A 9 -13.20 18.45 3.88
C PHE A 9 -12.49 19.58 3.13
N THR A 10 -11.22 19.77 3.47
CA THR A 10 -10.40 20.90 2.99
C THR A 10 -9.31 20.44 2.02
N GLY A 11 -9.04 19.14 1.96
CA GLY A 11 -7.91 18.57 1.22
C GLY A 11 -6.57 18.69 1.97
N ASN A 12 -6.54 19.32 3.14
CA ASN A 12 -5.38 19.30 4.03
C ASN A 12 -5.41 17.98 4.84
N PRO A 13 -4.39 17.11 4.72
CA PRO A 13 -4.42 15.78 5.34
C PRO A 13 -4.60 15.80 6.86
N PHE A 14 -3.98 16.75 7.56
CA PHE A 14 -4.07 16.86 9.02
C PHE A 14 -5.45 17.35 9.46
N VAL A 15 -6.01 18.33 8.75
CA VAL A 15 -7.34 18.87 9.05
C VAL A 15 -8.40 17.81 8.74
N ASP A 16 -8.35 17.19 7.56
CA ASP A 16 -9.31 16.16 7.15
C ASP A 16 -9.25 14.94 8.08
N ALA A 17 -8.06 14.52 8.50
CA ALA A 17 -7.91 13.45 9.49
C ALA A 17 -8.58 13.80 10.83
N GLY A 18 -8.43 15.05 11.26
CA GLY A 18 -9.12 15.58 12.42
C GLY A 18 -10.63 15.57 12.30
N ILE A 19 -11.15 16.00 11.15
CA ILE A 19 -12.58 16.01 10.84
C ILE A 19 -13.14 14.57 10.88
N TRP A 20 -12.45 13.60 10.25
CA TRP A 20 -12.83 12.19 10.30
C TRP A 20 -12.82 11.63 11.73
N ALA A 21 -11.82 11.99 12.53
CA ALA A 21 -11.77 11.60 13.94
C ALA A 21 -12.99 12.11 14.72
N ILE A 22 -13.39 13.38 14.52
CA ILE A 22 -14.58 13.97 15.16
C ILE A 22 -15.85 13.27 14.67
N CYS A 23 -15.98 13.02 13.37
CA CYS A 23 -17.11 12.30 12.78
C CYS A 23 -17.34 10.95 13.48
N GLU A 24 -16.31 10.10 13.50
CA GLU A 24 -16.39 8.76 14.09
C GLU A 24 -16.60 8.77 15.61
N TRP A 25 -15.96 9.72 16.29
CA TRP A 25 -16.13 9.86 17.73
C TRP A 25 -17.57 10.24 18.10
N SER A 26 -18.18 11.11 17.29
CA SER A 26 -19.50 11.69 17.56
C SER A 26 -20.63 10.92 16.84
N GLY A 27 -20.30 9.85 16.11
CA GLY A 27 -21.28 9.06 15.35
C GLY A 27 -21.91 9.82 14.18
N ARG A 28 -21.20 10.82 13.63
CA ARG A 28 -21.62 11.60 12.46
C ARG A 28 -21.08 10.95 11.19
N LYS A 29 -21.91 10.82 10.16
CA LYS A 29 -21.51 10.15 8.90
C LYS A 29 -20.79 11.09 7.95
N LYS A 30 -20.96 12.40 8.15
CA LYS A 30 -20.45 13.44 7.27
C LYS A 30 -19.99 14.66 8.07
N PRO A 31 -19.00 15.41 7.58
CA PRO A 31 -18.47 16.57 8.30
C PRO A 31 -19.53 17.67 8.51
N GLU A 32 -20.51 17.78 7.62
CA GLU A 32 -21.56 18.78 7.72
C GLU A 32 -22.55 18.51 8.86
N GLU A 33 -22.54 17.29 9.43
CA GLU A 33 -23.39 16.91 10.57
C GLU A 33 -22.74 17.24 11.93
N ILE A 34 -21.47 17.68 11.95
CA ILE A 34 -20.76 18.03 13.18
C ILE A 34 -21.31 19.36 13.73
N THR A 35 -21.65 19.36 15.02
CA THR A 35 -22.16 20.50 15.78
C THR A 35 -21.18 21.00 16.83
N VAL A 36 -21.41 22.20 17.38
CA VAL A 36 -20.61 22.73 18.50
C VAL A 36 -20.74 21.83 19.73
N GLU A 37 -21.91 21.22 19.93
CA GLU A 37 -22.14 20.33 21.07
C GLU A 37 -21.28 19.06 20.97
N ASP A 38 -21.16 18.47 19.77
CA ASP A 38 -20.26 17.34 19.52
C ASP A 38 -18.81 17.70 19.92
N LEU A 39 -18.35 18.92 19.59
CA LEU A 39 -17.02 19.41 19.95
C LEU A 39 -16.84 19.59 21.47
N ARG A 40 -17.89 20.00 22.19
CA ARG A 40 -17.87 20.14 23.65
C ARG A 40 -17.81 18.79 24.35
N GLU A 41 -18.52 17.79 23.84
CA GLU A 41 -18.54 16.43 24.37
C GLU A 41 -17.17 15.75 24.21
N ILE A 42 -16.64 15.70 22.98
CA ILE A 42 -15.35 15.02 22.69
C ILE A 42 -14.15 15.66 23.41
N LYS A 43 -14.20 16.96 23.70
CA LYS A 43 -13.11 17.70 24.35
C LYS A 43 -12.68 17.06 25.67
N GLN A 44 -13.63 16.63 26.49
CA GLN A 44 -13.32 16.04 27.80
C GLN A 44 -12.57 14.72 27.65
N ASP A 45 -13.00 13.90 26.69
CA ASP A 45 -12.36 12.63 26.40
C ASP A 45 -10.93 12.84 25.89
N VAL A 46 -10.70 13.77 24.97
CA VAL A 46 -9.35 14.11 24.47
C VAL A 46 -8.41 14.47 25.59
N ILE A 47 -8.83 15.34 26.51
CA ILE A 47 -7.98 15.79 27.61
C ILE A 47 -7.54 14.59 28.45
N SER A 48 -8.47 13.69 28.78
CA SER A 48 -8.17 12.49 29.57
C SER A 48 -7.15 11.58 28.89
N VAL A 49 -7.31 11.36 27.58
CA VAL A 49 -6.43 10.51 26.78
C VAL A 49 -5.05 11.14 26.64
N TYR A 50 -4.97 12.43 26.32
CA TYR A 50 -3.72 13.12 25.99
C TYR A 50 -2.79 13.27 27.19
N LEU A 51 -3.35 13.27 28.40
CA LEU A 51 -2.57 13.33 29.63
C LEU A 51 -1.98 11.98 30.05
N SER A 52 -2.34 10.87 29.37
CA SER A 52 -1.67 9.58 29.58
C SER A 52 -0.20 9.67 29.15
N PRO A 53 0.74 9.02 29.86
CA PRO A 53 2.16 9.03 29.49
C PRO A 53 2.44 8.53 28.06
N GLU A 54 1.73 7.50 27.61
CA GLU A 54 1.90 6.85 26.30
C GLU A 54 1.41 7.76 25.17
N TRP A 55 0.28 8.44 25.37
CA TRP A 55 -0.23 9.43 24.44
C TRP A 55 0.64 10.68 24.42
N ALA A 56 1.07 11.19 25.58
CA ALA A 56 1.99 12.33 25.65
C ALA A 56 3.29 12.10 24.84
N LYS A 57 3.82 10.87 24.85
CA LYS A 57 4.97 10.48 24.01
C LYS A 57 4.65 10.54 22.52
N SER A 58 3.47 10.09 22.11
CA SER A 58 3.02 10.15 20.71
C SER A 58 2.84 11.60 20.26
N LEU A 59 2.17 12.40 21.08
CA LEU A 59 1.89 13.82 20.84
C LEU A 59 3.15 14.67 20.79
N TYR A 60 4.23 14.28 21.46
CA TYR A 60 5.53 14.96 21.34
C TYR A 60 6.04 15.01 19.90
N SER A 61 5.71 14.00 19.09
CA SER A 61 6.02 13.93 17.66
C SER A 61 4.98 14.61 16.77
N VAL A 62 3.91 15.17 17.34
CA VAL A 62 2.82 15.87 16.62
C VAL A 62 2.82 17.36 16.94
N PHE A 63 2.81 17.70 18.23
CA PHE A 63 2.65 19.04 18.78
C PHE A 63 3.84 19.39 19.71
N PRO A 64 5.02 19.67 19.15
CA PRO A 64 6.19 20.02 19.95
C PRO A 64 5.92 21.31 20.74
N ASN A 65 6.40 21.35 21.98
CA ASN A 65 6.25 22.49 22.91
C ASN A 65 4.81 22.82 23.33
N ASN A 66 3.81 22.04 22.91
CA ASN A 66 2.44 22.16 23.40
C ASN A 66 2.40 21.92 24.93
N ALA A 67 1.40 22.50 25.60
CA ALA A 67 1.22 22.38 27.05
C ALA A 67 1.26 20.91 27.56
N VAL A 68 0.70 19.96 26.80
CA VAL A 68 0.69 18.53 27.15
C VAL A 68 2.09 17.93 27.06
N THR A 69 2.84 18.28 26.03
CA THR A 69 4.10 17.64 25.65
C THR A 69 5.31 18.28 26.33
N ASN A 70 5.19 19.51 26.82
CA ASN A 70 6.26 20.25 27.47
C ASN A 70 6.43 19.86 28.96
N PRO A 71 7.59 19.32 29.38
CA PRO A 71 7.81 18.92 30.78
C PRO A 71 7.80 20.08 31.79
N SER A 72 8.13 21.31 31.36
CA SER A 72 8.20 22.48 32.23
C SER A 72 6.84 23.10 32.54
N VAL A 73 5.78 22.66 31.86
CA VAL A 73 4.43 23.17 32.03
C VAL A 73 3.74 22.49 33.22
N LYS A 74 3.28 23.30 34.18
CA LYS A 74 2.39 22.89 35.28
C LYS A 74 0.92 22.99 34.86
N ASN A 75 0.03 22.22 35.50
CA ASN A 75 -1.42 22.22 35.26
C ASN A 75 -1.77 22.00 33.78
N LYS A 76 -1.21 20.93 33.21
CA LYS A 76 -1.31 20.60 31.77
C LYS A 76 -2.76 20.41 31.32
N ASP A 77 -3.55 19.77 32.18
CA ASP A 77 -5.00 19.58 32.05
C ASP A 77 -5.73 20.90 31.86
N LYS A 78 -5.51 21.85 32.76
CA LYS A 78 -6.17 23.16 32.72
C LYS A 78 -5.79 23.95 31.45
N ARG A 79 -4.51 23.93 31.07
CA ARG A 79 -4.05 24.65 29.88
C ARG A 79 -4.58 24.06 28.58
N LEU A 80 -4.64 22.74 28.48
CA LEU A 80 -5.24 22.08 27.31
C LEU A 80 -6.74 22.38 27.24
N LEU A 81 -7.44 22.33 28.37
CA LEU A 81 -8.86 22.67 28.44
C LEU A 81 -9.12 24.12 27.99
N GLU A 82 -8.38 25.09 28.54
CA GLU A 82 -8.49 26.51 28.17
C GLU A 82 -8.25 26.72 26.67
N PHE A 83 -7.23 26.07 26.10
CA PHE A 83 -6.94 26.15 24.67
C PHE A 83 -8.07 25.60 23.80
N LEU A 84 -8.59 24.41 24.12
CA LEU A 84 -9.68 23.81 23.36
C LEU A 84 -10.99 24.61 23.50
N GLU A 85 -11.31 25.12 24.70
CA GLU A 85 -12.48 25.98 24.90
C GLU A 85 -12.38 27.30 24.13
N GLN A 86 -11.19 27.90 24.08
CA GLN A 86 -10.97 29.11 23.27
C GLN A 86 -11.26 28.82 21.80
N LEU A 87 -10.73 27.72 21.24
CA LEU A 87 -10.98 27.34 19.85
C LEU A 87 -12.47 27.08 19.60
N ILE A 88 -13.15 26.35 20.49
CA ILE A 88 -14.60 26.07 20.36
C ILE A 88 -15.40 27.38 20.40
N GLY A 89 -15.08 28.31 21.31
CA GLY A 89 -15.72 29.61 21.38
C GLY A 89 -15.53 30.46 20.11
N GLN A 90 -14.33 30.42 19.51
CA GLN A 90 -14.04 31.06 18.22
C GLN A 90 -14.81 30.41 17.05
N VAL A 91 -14.99 29.09 17.08
CA VAL A 91 -15.81 28.37 16.08
C VAL A 91 -17.28 28.76 16.19
N GLU A 92 -17.80 28.83 17.42
CA GLU A 92 -19.20 29.19 17.70
C GLU A 92 -19.49 30.65 17.32
N SER A 93 -18.57 31.58 17.59
CA SER A 93 -18.74 33.01 17.28
C SER A 93 -18.85 33.30 15.79
N GLN A 94 -18.20 32.51 14.93
CA GLN A 94 -18.27 32.63 13.47
C GLN A 94 -19.51 31.95 12.85
N GLY A 95 -20.34 31.30 13.67
CA GLY A 95 -21.72 30.93 13.35
C GLY A 95 -21.93 29.94 12.20
N GLY A 96 -20.89 29.20 11.77
CA GLY A 96 -21.00 28.22 10.68
C GLY A 96 -21.33 28.80 9.30
N LEU A 97 -21.36 30.13 9.16
CA LEU A 97 -21.77 30.88 7.96
C LEU A 97 -20.60 31.36 7.10
N GLY A 98 -19.37 30.95 7.43
CA GLY A 98 -18.18 31.25 6.65
C GLY A 98 -18.25 30.60 5.27
N GLU A 99 -18.76 31.34 4.27
CA GLU A 99 -18.63 30.97 2.85
C GLU A 99 -17.26 31.35 2.31
N PHE A 100 -16.64 32.41 2.86
CA PHE A 100 -15.31 32.90 2.48
C PHE A 100 -14.58 33.46 3.71
N GLY A 101 -13.29 33.16 3.81
CA GLY A 101 -12.39 33.68 4.84
C GLY A 101 -10.93 33.51 4.43
N ASN A 102 -10.00 33.90 5.30
CA ASN A 102 -8.56 33.88 5.01
C ASN A 102 -7.80 32.62 5.50
N CYS A 103 -8.50 31.61 6.03
CA CYS A 103 -7.87 30.35 6.42
C CYS A 103 -7.21 29.63 5.23
N ILE A 104 -5.91 29.33 5.32
CA ILE A 104 -5.15 28.65 4.27
C ILE A 104 -5.61 27.21 3.99
N SER A 105 -6.28 26.57 4.97
CA SER A 105 -6.79 25.21 4.80
C SER A 105 -8.18 25.19 4.17
N CYS A 106 -9.19 25.75 4.85
CA CYS A 106 -10.57 25.66 4.39
C CYS A 106 -11.03 26.82 3.51
N GLY A 107 -10.36 27.99 3.55
CA GLY A 107 -10.78 29.20 2.84
C GLY A 107 -12.13 29.78 3.31
N ARG A 108 -12.69 29.30 4.43
CA ARG A 108 -14.07 29.59 4.85
C ARG A 108 -14.21 30.53 6.04
N TYR A 109 -13.29 30.46 6.98
CA TYR A 109 -13.35 31.19 8.24
C TYR A 109 -12.19 32.16 8.36
N ASP A 110 -12.40 33.24 9.10
CA ASP A 110 -11.37 34.21 9.39
C ASP A 110 -10.44 33.72 10.50
N VAL A 111 -9.18 34.06 10.34
CA VAL A 111 -8.08 33.71 11.22
C VAL A 111 -7.90 34.82 12.24
N GLU A 112 -8.17 34.51 13.50
CA GLU A 112 -7.97 35.43 14.62
C GLU A 112 -6.53 35.41 15.12
N ASP A 113 -5.89 34.22 15.11
CA ASP A 113 -4.55 34.00 15.62
C ASP A 113 -3.70 33.22 14.61
N VAL A 114 -2.46 33.67 14.38
CA VAL A 114 -1.48 32.93 13.59
C VAL A 114 -1.07 31.66 14.33
N ARG A 115 -1.06 30.52 13.64
CA ARG A 115 -0.71 29.22 14.22
C ARG A 115 0.70 28.79 13.83
N THR A 116 1.34 28.03 14.71
CA THR A 116 2.71 27.55 14.52
C THR A 116 2.73 26.03 14.52
N LYS A 117 3.94 25.46 14.40
CA LYS A 117 4.15 24.02 14.48
C LYS A 117 3.70 23.37 15.78
N THR A 118 3.48 24.18 16.82
CA THR A 118 2.99 23.70 18.12
C THR A 118 1.51 23.32 18.06
N GLU A 119 0.75 23.90 17.14
CA GLU A 119 -0.68 23.62 16.93
C GLU A 119 -0.94 22.82 15.64
N ILE A 120 -0.16 23.07 14.59
CA ILE A 120 -0.35 22.43 13.28
C ILE A 120 0.91 21.66 12.88
N PRO A 121 0.86 20.34 12.61
CA PRO A 121 2.05 19.57 12.27
C PRO A 121 2.74 20.06 11.00
N LEU A 122 4.08 20.03 11.00
CA LEU A 122 4.94 20.26 9.83
C LEU A 122 4.81 21.64 9.17
N ILE A 123 4.17 22.62 9.84
CA ILE A 123 4.32 24.03 9.44
C ILE A 123 5.58 24.60 10.09
N GLY A 124 6.17 25.64 9.49
CA GLY A 124 7.30 26.35 10.09
C GLY A 124 6.90 27.10 11.38
N SER A 125 7.88 27.65 12.08
CA SER A 125 7.64 28.51 13.25
C SER A 125 8.81 29.47 13.48
N GLY A 126 8.56 30.61 14.14
CA GLY A 126 9.61 31.45 14.73
C GLY A 126 10.54 32.04 13.68
N THR A 127 11.82 31.65 13.68
CA THR A 127 12.86 32.19 12.77
C THR A 127 12.64 31.88 11.29
N LEU A 128 11.69 31.01 10.95
CA LEU A 128 11.29 30.70 9.58
C LEU A 128 10.35 31.77 8.95
N ILE A 129 10.31 32.99 9.51
CA ILE A 129 9.49 34.11 9.01
C ILE A 129 9.59 34.36 7.50
N ASN A 130 10.75 34.08 6.90
CA ASN A 130 11.00 34.29 5.46
C ASN A 130 10.15 33.38 4.56
N PHE A 131 9.54 32.33 5.10
CA PHE A 131 8.70 31.38 4.36
C PHE A 131 7.20 31.62 4.57
N PHE A 132 6.83 32.66 5.32
CA PHE A 132 5.44 33.02 5.55
C PHE A 132 5.12 34.40 4.97
N PRO A 133 3.87 34.63 4.51
CA PRO A 133 3.44 35.94 4.02
C PRO A 133 3.73 37.06 5.02
N TYR A 134 4.16 38.21 4.52
CA TYR A 134 4.40 39.42 5.32
C TYR A 134 5.39 39.25 6.51
N GLY A 135 6.22 38.19 6.50
CA GLY A 135 7.19 37.95 7.57
C GLY A 135 6.56 37.51 8.90
N GLN A 136 5.35 36.95 8.87
CA GLN A 136 4.70 36.43 10.06
C GLN A 136 5.38 35.15 10.59
N GLN A 137 5.14 34.81 11.87
CA GLN A 137 5.85 33.72 12.54
C GLN A 137 5.24 32.32 12.33
N GLY A 138 4.17 32.23 11.55
CA GLY A 138 3.39 31.00 11.34
C GLY A 138 2.40 31.11 10.18
N ALA A 139 1.36 30.28 10.19
CA ALA A 139 0.38 30.18 9.11
C ALA A 139 -1.04 30.51 9.57
N ASP A 140 -1.84 30.96 8.59
CA ASP A 140 -3.20 31.45 8.79
C ASP A 140 -4.21 30.29 8.85
N TYR A 141 -4.29 29.61 9.99
CA TYR A 141 -5.28 28.55 10.24
C TYR A 141 -6.39 29.05 11.16
N CYS A 142 -7.65 28.95 10.72
CA CYS A 142 -8.80 29.32 11.54
C CYS A 142 -8.98 28.35 12.71
N ALA A 143 -9.75 28.79 13.71
CA ALA A 143 -10.03 28.00 14.91
C ALA A 143 -10.63 26.62 14.60
N ALA A 144 -11.55 26.53 13.62
CA ALA A 144 -12.15 25.26 13.21
C ALA A 144 -11.11 24.25 12.70
N CYS A 145 -10.23 24.67 11.78
CA CYS A 145 -9.18 23.80 11.25
C CYS A 145 -8.13 23.46 12.31
N THR A 146 -7.73 24.42 13.14
CA THR A 146 -6.80 24.17 14.25
C THR A 146 -7.36 23.16 15.24
N LEU A 147 -8.65 23.30 15.57
CA LEU A 147 -9.37 22.40 16.45
C LEU A 147 -9.45 21.00 15.87
N ALA A 148 -9.83 20.85 14.60
CA ALA A 148 -9.85 19.56 13.92
C ALA A 148 -8.47 18.87 14.00
N VAL A 149 -7.39 19.60 13.71
CA VAL A 149 -6.03 19.07 13.83
C VAL A 149 -5.73 18.54 15.24
N GLN A 150 -6.28 19.15 16.30
CA GLN A 150 -6.09 18.61 17.65
C GLN A 150 -6.71 17.23 17.86
N PHE A 151 -7.66 16.80 17.02
CA PHE A 151 -8.26 15.46 17.07
C PHE A 151 -7.60 14.47 16.09
N SER A 152 -6.81 14.94 15.12
CA SER A 152 -6.19 14.06 14.11
C SER A 152 -5.33 12.92 14.68
N PRO A 153 -4.62 13.07 15.83
CA PRO A 153 -3.83 11.98 16.40
C PRO A 153 -4.62 10.71 16.76
N PHE A 154 -5.95 10.81 16.91
CA PHE A 154 -6.79 9.64 17.17
C PHE A 154 -6.88 8.66 16.01
N ILE A 155 -6.57 9.11 14.79
CA ILE A 155 -6.56 8.25 13.61
C ILE A 155 -5.17 8.07 13.00
N PHE A 156 -4.12 8.45 13.74
CA PHE A 156 -2.75 8.18 13.34
C PHE A 156 -2.33 6.77 13.72
N TYR A 157 -1.34 6.27 12.99
CA TYR A 157 -0.77 4.95 13.22
C TYR A 157 0.72 5.02 13.57
N ALA A 158 1.14 4.28 14.59
CA ALA A 158 2.52 4.25 15.05
C ALA A 158 3.37 3.28 14.21
N CYS A 159 4.35 3.82 13.48
CA CYS A 159 5.27 3.06 12.63
C CYS A 159 6.72 3.57 12.75
N GLY A 160 7.29 3.49 13.96
CA GLY A 160 8.57 4.11 14.32
C GLY A 160 8.46 5.63 14.45
N LYS A 161 7.96 6.30 13.40
CA LYS A 161 7.33 7.63 13.43
C LYS A 161 5.80 7.47 13.37
N LEU A 162 5.06 8.50 12.94
CA LEU A 162 3.61 8.44 12.77
C LEU A 162 3.24 8.31 11.29
N LEU A 163 2.16 7.61 11.01
CA LEU A 163 1.52 7.50 9.70
C LEU A 163 0.16 8.19 9.75
N LEU A 164 -0.08 9.06 8.77
CA LEU A 164 -1.39 9.62 8.45
C LEU A 164 -1.80 9.11 7.08
N ILE A 165 -3.00 8.53 6.99
CA ILE A 165 -3.61 8.11 5.73
C ILE A 165 -4.56 9.19 5.23
N HIS A 166 -4.50 9.46 3.93
CA HIS A 166 -5.43 10.35 3.24
C HIS A 166 -5.81 9.73 1.90
N SER A 167 -7.09 9.81 1.54
CA SER A 167 -7.62 9.20 0.32
C SER A 167 -8.71 10.07 -0.29
N ASN A 168 -8.88 9.97 -1.61
CA ASN A 168 -10.05 10.50 -2.31
C ASN A 168 -11.33 9.68 -2.04
N SER A 169 -11.22 8.50 -1.45
CA SER A 169 -12.36 7.67 -1.06
C SER A 169 -12.80 7.99 0.36
N ASN A 170 -14.05 8.45 0.50
CA ASN A 170 -14.67 8.64 1.81
C ASN A 170 -14.84 7.32 2.57
N LYS A 171 -15.01 6.18 1.88
CA LYS A 171 -15.14 4.87 2.54
C LYS A 171 -13.81 4.42 3.17
N VAL A 172 -12.70 4.56 2.43
CA VAL A 172 -11.35 4.29 2.96
C VAL A 172 -11.11 5.12 4.22
N MET A 173 -11.41 6.43 4.17
CA MET A 173 -11.20 7.32 5.30
C MET A 173 -12.13 7.01 6.48
N HIS A 174 -13.41 6.74 6.22
CA HIS A 174 -14.39 6.33 7.21
C HIS A 174 -13.96 5.06 7.95
N TYR A 175 -13.67 3.98 7.22
CA TYR A 175 -13.28 2.70 7.83
C TYR A 175 -11.94 2.76 8.56
N TRP A 176 -10.99 3.55 8.04
CA TRP A 176 -9.73 3.78 8.73
C TRP A 176 -9.94 4.51 10.06
N ALA A 177 -10.72 5.60 10.04
CA ALA A 177 -11.04 6.35 11.23
C ALA A 177 -11.84 5.50 12.23
N GLU A 178 -12.81 4.72 11.77
CA GLU A 178 -13.62 3.83 12.61
C GLU A 178 -12.73 2.83 13.34
N LYS A 179 -11.80 2.18 12.61
CA LYS A 179 -10.87 1.19 13.17
C LYS A 179 -9.97 1.83 14.24
N ALA A 180 -9.39 2.99 13.95
CA ALA A 180 -8.51 3.68 14.89
C ALA A 180 -9.26 4.18 16.13
N ILE A 181 -10.46 4.76 15.96
CA ILE A 181 -11.28 5.26 17.07
C ILE A 181 -11.80 4.12 17.95
N LYS A 182 -12.14 2.96 17.36
CA LYS A 182 -12.44 1.73 18.12
C LYS A 182 -11.25 1.30 18.99
N ASP A 183 -10.02 1.42 18.50
CA ASP A 183 -8.83 1.15 19.32
C ASP A 183 -8.70 2.14 20.48
N VAL A 184 -8.84 3.45 20.23
CA VAL A 184 -8.79 4.47 21.30
C VAL A 184 -9.86 4.21 22.36
N ARG A 185 -11.11 3.94 21.97
CA ARG A 185 -12.19 3.59 22.90
C ARG A 185 -11.87 2.34 23.71
N ARG A 186 -11.27 1.31 23.08
CA ARG A 186 -10.80 0.11 23.78
C ARG A 186 -9.72 0.43 24.81
N GLN A 187 -8.76 1.30 24.48
CA GLN A 187 -7.73 1.75 25.43
C GLN A 187 -8.35 2.43 26.66
N ILE A 188 -9.34 3.32 26.44
CA ILE A 188 -10.08 4.01 27.51
C ILE A 188 -10.84 3.00 28.39
N SER A 189 -11.66 2.13 27.78
CA SER A 189 -12.47 1.15 28.53
C SER A 189 -11.61 0.16 29.32
N ALA A 190 -10.44 -0.21 28.80
CA ALA A 190 -9.49 -1.09 29.49
C ALA A 190 -8.57 -0.35 30.48
N ASN A 191 -8.60 0.98 30.51
CA ASN A 191 -7.63 1.83 31.19
C ASN A 191 -6.16 1.41 30.90
N SER A 192 -5.89 1.05 29.64
CA SER A 192 -4.61 0.52 29.16
C SER A 192 -4.20 1.26 27.90
N TYR A 193 -3.59 2.43 28.12
CA TYR A 193 -3.16 3.32 27.06
C TYR A 193 -1.87 2.83 26.39
N ARG A 194 -1.79 3.02 25.07
CA ARG A 194 -0.63 2.63 24.25
C ARG A 194 -0.18 3.73 23.28
N GLY A 195 -0.88 4.88 23.29
CA GLY A 195 -0.69 5.96 22.33
C GLY A 195 -1.54 5.76 21.07
N CYS A 196 -1.09 6.35 19.96
CA CYS A 196 -1.71 6.15 18.65
C CYS A 196 -1.76 4.66 18.26
N PHE A 197 -2.65 4.32 17.33
CA PHE A 197 -2.90 2.93 16.93
C PHE A 197 -1.62 2.21 16.47
N ASP A 198 -1.26 1.07 17.08
CA ASP A 198 -0.01 0.34 16.80
C ASP A 198 -0.28 -1.17 16.65
N GLU A 199 -0.04 -1.73 15.46
CA GLU A 199 -0.11 -3.17 15.18
C GLU A 199 1.29 -3.81 15.06
N GLY A 200 2.33 -3.14 15.53
CA GLY A 200 3.72 -3.64 15.62
C GLY A 200 4.57 -3.42 14.37
N TYR A 201 4.06 -2.69 13.38
CA TYR A 201 4.84 -2.33 12.20
C TYR A 201 5.76 -1.14 12.50
N LYS A 202 6.97 -1.19 11.94
CA LYS A 202 8.00 -0.15 11.93
C LYS A 202 8.54 0.11 10.52
N ASN A 203 8.26 -0.80 9.56
CA ASN A 203 8.45 -0.57 8.14
C ASN A 203 7.20 0.10 7.54
N PRO A 204 7.29 1.34 7.03
CA PRO A 204 6.13 2.09 6.54
C PRO A 204 5.50 1.47 5.29
N VAL A 205 6.30 0.90 4.38
CA VAL A 205 5.77 0.25 3.17
C VAL A 205 4.91 -0.96 3.55
N ASN A 206 5.40 -1.82 4.45
CA ASN A 206 4.62 -2.98 4.89
C ASN A 206 3.37 -2.56 5.67
N ALA A 207 3.47 -1.52 6.52
CA ALA A 207 2.31 -0.98 7.23
C ALA A 207 1.23 -0.49 6.25
N LEU A 208 1.63 0.23 5.19
CA LEU A 208 0.70 0.71 4.15
C LEU A 208 -0.05 -0.42 3.47
N PHE A 209 0.66 -1.45 3.00
CA PHE A 209 0.01 -2.60 2.36
C PHE A 209 -0.83 -3.41 3.34
N HIS A 210 -0.39 -3.57 4.60
CA HIS A 210 -1.21 -4.20 5.64
C HIS A 210 -2.53 -3.45 5.84
N ILE A 211 -2.49 -2.13 5.99
CA ILE A 211 -3.71 -1.33 6.19
C ILE A 211 -4.64 -1.43 4.98
N ILE A 212 -4.11 -1.34 3.76
CA ILE A 212 -4.91 -1.48 2.53
C ILE A 212 -5.54 -2.86 2.43
N GLU A 213 -4.75 -3.91 2.66
CA GLU A 213 -5.23 -5.28 2.58
C GLU A 213 -6.27 -5.59 3.65
N ASP A 214 -6.09 -5.06 4.86
CA ASP A 214 -7.03 -5.21 5.96
C ASP A 214 -8.36 -4.50 5.65
N LEU A 215 -8.31 -3.27 5.11
CA LEU A 215 -9.51 -2.55 4.65
C LEU A 215 -10.27 -3.33 3.57
N ILE A 216 -9.54 -3.89 2.58
CA ILE A 216 -10.16 -4.67 1.50
C ILE A 216 -10.81 -5.94 2.04
N LEU A 217 -10.18 -6.61 3.01
CA LEU A 217 -10.66 -7.88 3.54
C LEU A 217 -11.80 -7.75 4.55
N GLN A 218 -11.80 -6.69 5.36
CA GLN A 218 -12.79 -6.51 6.42
C GLN A 218 -14.13 -5.97 5.92
N TYR A 219 -14.12 -5.22 4.81
CA TYR A 219 -15.30 -4.51 4.33
C TYR A 219 -15.67 -4.97 2.92
N GLU A 220 -16.87 -5.55 2.79
CA GLU A 220 -17.45 -6.00 1.52
C GLU A 220 -17.93 -4.80 0.70
N GLU A 221 -17.00 -4.17 0.00
CA GLU A 221 -17.27 -3.03 -0.87
C GLU A 221 -16.84 -3.33 -2.31
N ARG A 222 -17.43 -2.60 -3.26
CA ARG A 222 -17.02 -2.65 -4.68
C ARG A 222 -15.77 -1.79 -4.89
N TRP A 223 -14.69 -2.18 -4.23
CA TRP A 223 -13.41 -1.47 -4.19
C TRP A 223 -12.82 -1.15 -5.57
N ILE A 224 -13.05 -2.04 -6.55
CA ILE A 224 -12.61 -1.86 -7.94
C ILE A 224 -13.33 -0.66 -8.61
N GLU A 225 -14.63 -0.49 -8.34
CA GLU A 225 -15.45 0.59 -8.92
C GLU A 225 -15.20 1.94 -8.21
N GLU A 226 -14.79 1.90 -6.94
CA GLU A 226 -14.53 3.09 -6.13
C GLU A 226 -13.27 3.85 -6.53
N ASN A 227 -12.32 3.18 -7.18
CA ASN A 227 -11.07 3.78 -7.67
C ASN A 227 -10.29 4.58 -6.59
N PRO A 228 -10.08 4.05 -5.38
CA PRO A 228 -9.38 4.79 -4.34
C PRO A 228 -7.91 4.96 -4.70
N SER A 229 -7.38 6.12 -4.33
CA SER A 229 -5.97 6.48 -4.30
C SER A 229 -5.63 6.80 -2.86
N ILE A 230 -4.49 6.31 -2.38
CA ILE A 230 -4.10 6.46 -0.98
C ILE A 230 -2.73 7.13 -0.91
N SER A 231 -2.66 8.22 -0.16
CA SER A 231 -1.42 8.85 0.26
C SER A 231 -1.20 8.57 1.74
N MET A 232 -0.01 8.10 2.07
CA MET A 232 0.44 7.89 3.44
C MET A 232 1.59 8.85 3.73
N TYR A 233 1.39 9.69 4.74
CA TYR A 233 2.38 10.64 5.24
C TYR A 233 3.07 9.99 6.44
N HIS A 234 4.32 9.55 6.25
CA HIS A 234 5.17 9.04 7.33
C HIS A 234 6.00 10.19 7.87
N PHE A 235 5.65 10.65 9.07
CA PHE A 235 6.15 11.93 9.55
C PHE A 235 6.49 11.94 11.04
N THR A 236 7.33 12.90 11.40
CA THR A 236 7.51 13.38 12.76
C THR A 236 7.63 14.90 12.73
N ASN A 237 6.96 15.58 13.65
CA ASN A 237 7.06 17.02 13.86
C ASN A 237 8.04 17.38 14.99
N TYR A 238 8.97 16.48 15.30
CA TYR A 238 9.94 16.67 16.38
C TYR A 238 10.86 17.88 16.14
N ASN A 239 11.12 18.68 17.19
CA ASN A 239 11.82 19.96 17.07
C ASN A 239 13.21 19.89 16.42
N GLN A 240 14.00 18.85 16.72
CA GLN A 240 15.41 18.75 16.29
C GLN A 240 15.58 17.98 14.97
N GLY A 241 14.49 17.54 14.36
CA GLY A 241 14.53 16.77 13.12
C GLY A 241 13.13 16.45 12.64
N PRO A 242 12.32 17.47 12.27
CA PRO A 242 11.06 17.20 11.62
C PRO A 242 11.36 16.52 10.30
N ASP A 243 10.57 15.51 9.96
CA ASP A 243 10.80 14.70 8.77
C ASP A 243 9.46 14.23 8.20
N LEU A 244 9.41 14.11 6.88
CA LEU A 244 8.22 13.71 6.15
C LEU A 244 8.63 12.90 4.92
N GLU A 245 8.10 11.69 4.82
CA GLU A 245 8.13 10.87 3.62
C GLU A 245 6.70 10.54 3.19
N ILE A 246 6.41 10.71 1.90
CA ILE A 246 5.07 10.48 1.35
C ILE A 246 5.10 9.27 0.44
N TYR A 247 4.29 8.27 0.77
CA TYR A 247 4.06 7.09 -0.04
C TYR A 247 2.71 7.22 -0.72
N ARG A 248 2.67 6.99 -2.03
CA ARG A 248 1.43 7.06 -2.82
C ARG A 248 1.16 5.69 -3.42
N VAL A 249 -0.01 5.13 -3.14
CA VAL A 249 -0.51 3.93 -3.80
C VAL A 249 -1.33 4.37 -5.02
N PRO A 250 -0.88 4.08 -6.25
CA PRO A 250 -1.65 4.37 -7.45
C PRO A 250 -2.97 3.59 -7.45
N THR A 251 -4.04 4.19 -7.99
CA THR A 251 -5.35 3.53 -8.15
C THR A 251 -5.26 2.14 -8.80
N PRO A 252 -4.45 1.92 -9.86
CA PRO A 252 -4.35 0.59 -10.45
C PRO A 252 -3.74 -0.47 -9.52
N VAL A 253 -2.82 -0.06 -8.63
CA VAL A 253 -2.27 -0.96 -7.60
C VAL A 253 -3.35 -1.33 -6.59
N PHE A 254 -4.16 -0.37 -6.14
CA PHE A 254 -5.26 -0.66 -5.24
C PHE A 254 -6.29 -1.60 -5.89
N ARG A 255 -6.69 -1.33 -7.14
CA ARG A 255 -7.62 -2.17 -7.90
C ARG A 255 -7.09 -3.58 -8.12
N PHE A 256 -5.77 -3.72 -8.33
CA PHE A 256 -5.11 -5.02 -8.36
C PHE A 256 -5.23 -5.76 -7.03
N LEU A 257 -4.92 -5.10 -5.90
CA LEU A 257 -5.08 -5.71 -4.58
C LEU A 257 -6.53 -6.11 -4.31
N ALA A 258 -7.50 -5.26 -4.65
CA ALA A 258 -8.93 -5.56 -4.52
C ALA A 258 -9.33 -6.78 -5.35
N TYR A 259 -8.89 -6.85 -6.62
CA TYR A 259 -9.17 -7.99 -7.51
C TYR A 259 -8.63 -9.31 -6.97
N VAL A 260 -7.38 -9.32 -6.53
CA VAL A 260 -6.68 -10.51 -6.02
C VAL A 260 -7.38 -11.09 -4.78
N LYS A 261 -8.04 -10.23 -3.99
CA LYS A 261 -8.63 -10.59 -2.69
C LYS A 261 -10.06 -11.14 -2.81
N HIS A 262 -10.76 -10.89 -3.92
CA HIS A 262 -12.13 -11.38 -4.15
C HIS A 262 -12.22 -12.81 -4.71
N GLN A 263 -11.12 -13.59 -4.73
CA GLN A 263 -11.06 -14.92 -5.36
C GLN A 263 -10.19 -15.90 -4.57
N ASP A 264 -10.23 -17.19 -4.94
CA ASP A 264 -9.31 -18.27 -4.51
C ASP A 264 -7.81 -17.93 -4.73
N LYS A 265 -7.55 -16.85 -5.47
CA LYS A 265 -6.25 -16.28 -5.82
C LYS A 265 -5.54 -15.58 -4.67
N PHE A 266 -6.21 -15.26 -3.57
CA PHE A 266 -5.56 -14.60 -2.45
C PHE A 266 -4.43 -15.46 -1.85
N SER A 267 -4.62 -16.78 -1.81
CA SER A 267 -3.60 -17.73 -1.35
C SER A 267 -2.33 -17.67 -2.21
N GLU A 268 -2.49 -17.52 -3.52
CA GLU A 268 -1.38 -17.38 -4.48
C GLU A 268 -0.68 -16.03 -4.34
N TRP A 269 -1.43 -14.95 -4.12
CA TRP A 269 -0.85 -13.65 -3.82
C TRP A 269 0.03 -13.65 -2.59
N ILE A 270 -0.39 -14.32 -1.51
CA ILE A 270 0.45 -14.47 -0.33
C ILE A 270 1.77 -15.18 -0.66
N LYS A 271 1.76 -16.19 -1.55
CA LYS A 271 3.00 -16.85 -2.01
C LYS A 271 3.89 -15.87 -2.79
N ILE A 272 3.32 -15.05 -3.67
CA ILE A 272 4.05 -14.01 -4.43
C ILE A 272 4.70 -13.00 -3.47
N VAL A 273 3.93 -12.44 -2.54
CA VAL A 273 4.42 -11.49 -1.53
C VAL A 273 5.51 -12.12 -0.66
N ARG A 274 5.35 -13.39 -0.27
CA ARG A 274 6.33 -14.12 0.54
C ARG A 274 7.70 -14.17 -0.11
N LYS A 275 7.77 -14.38 -1.43
CA LYS A 275 9.01 -14.34 -2.22
C LYS A 275 9.64 -12.94 -2.29
N GLY A 276 8.87 -11.90 -1.99
CA GLY A 276 9.33 -10.51 -1.99
C GLY A 276 10.15 -10.10 -0.76
N TYR A 277 10.03 -10.82 0.37
CA TYR A 277 10.68 -10.45 1.62
C TYR A 277 12.20 -10.65 1.58
N PHE A 278 12.93 -9.65 2.08
CA PHE A 278 14.37 -9.71 2.25
C PHE A 278 14.76 -10.65 3.39
N ASN A 279 15.75 -11.51 3.12
CA ASN A 279 16.26 -12.49 4.07
C ASN A 279 15.13 -13.34 4.68
N PHE A 280 14.19 -13.81 3.84
CA PHE A 280 13.02 -14.56 4.28
C PHE A 280 13.39 -15.79 5.14
N GLU A 281 14.51 -16.45 4.86
CA GLU A 281 15.05 -17.58 5.64
C GLU A 281 15.38 -17.22 7.11
N GLN A 282 15.59 -15.94 7.41
CA GLN A 282 15.87 -15.45 8.77
C GLN A 282 14.59 -15.13 9.56
N ILE A 283 13.42 -15.18 8.93
CA ILE A 283 12.13 -15.00 9.59
C ILE A 283 11.78 -16.32 10.25
N LYS A 284 12.00 -16.40 11.57
CA LYS A 284 11.86 -17.66 12.32
C LYS A 284 10.49 -17.79 12.99
N GLU A 285 9.89 -16.67 13.36
CA GLU A 285 8.64 -16.65 14.13
C GLU A 285 7.69 -15.50 13.73
N GLY A 286 6.39 -15.79 13.79
CA GLY A 286 5.29 -14.83 13.93
C GLY A 286 5.39 -13.56 13.10
N ASP A 287 5.43 -12.42 13.80
CA ASP A 287 5.30 -11.06 13.27
C ASP A 287 6.62 -10.42 12.78
N GLU A 288 7.74 -11.17 12.75
CA GLU A 288 9.04 -10.61 12.32
C GLU A 288 9.02 -10.06 10.89
N TYR A 289 8.18 -10.62 10.02
CA TYR A 289 8.03 -10.17 8.63
C TYR A 289 7.57 -8.71 8.53
N LYS A 290 6.81 -8.21 9.51
CA LYS A 290 6.24 -6.85 9.51
C LYS A 290 7.31 -5.79 9.27
N ASN A 291 8.53 -6.05 9.72
CA ASN A 291 9.64 -5.10 9.71
C ASN A 291 10.76 -5.44 8.72
N LYS A 292 10.59 -6.50 7.91
CA LYS A 292 11.52 -6.85 6.82
C LYS A 292 11.07 -6.19 5.53
N GLY A 293 12.01 -5.61 4.78
CA GLY A 293 11.70 -5.01 3.48
C GLY A 293 11.08 -6.03 2.52
N ASN A 294 10.07 -5.61 1.77
CA ASN A 294 9.42 -6.45 0.76
C ASN A 294 9.52 -5.80 -0.63
N SER A 295 10.23 -6.47 -1.52
CA SER A 295 10.46 -5.97 -2.88
C SER A 295 9.23 -6.00 -3.80
N VAL A 296 8.23 -6.84 -3.54
CA VAL A 296 6.96 -6.81 -4.27
C VAL A 296 6.24 -5.49 -3.99
N TYR A 297 6.06 -5.16 -2.71
CA TYR A 297 5.44 -3.90 -2.28
C TYR A 297 6.22 -2.67 -2.76
N ILE A 298 7.54 -2.69 -2.61
CA ILE A 298 8.41 -1.60 -3.11
C ILE A 298 8.26 -1.42 -4.63
N ASN A 299 8.24 -2.51 -5.39
CA ASN A 299 8.10 -2.46 -6.85
C ASN A 299 6.72 -1.93 -7.27
N LEU A 300 5.64 -2.33 -6.58
CA LEU A 300 4.30 -1.82 -6.84
C LEU A 300 4.22 -0.30 -6.63
N LEU A 301 4.82 0.24 -5.56
CA LEU A 301 4.87 1.69 -5.32
C LEU A 301 5.73 2.43 -6.34
N LYS A 302 6.84 1.82 -6.79
CA LYS A 302 7.78 2.42 -7.76
C LYS A 302 7.34 2.24 -9.22
N GLY A 303 6.26 1.51 -9.49
CA GLY A 303 5.85 1.17 -10.85
C GLY A 303 6.83 0.23 -11.56
N HIS A 304 7.61 -0.56 -10.82
CA HIS A 304 8.46 -1.61 -11.38
C HIS A 304 7.68 -2.91 -11.53
N SER A 305 8.10 -3.74 -12.49
CA SER A 305 7.48 -5.04 -12.73
C SER A 305 7.66 -5.98 -11.53
N ILE A 306 6.61 -6.73 -11.22
CA ILE A 306 6.63 -7.85 -10.27
C ILE A 306 6.46 -9.22 -10.96
N VAL A 307 6.49 -9.30 -12.30
CA VAL A 307 6.33 -10.55 -13.07
C VAL A 307 7.25 -11.66 -12.58
N LYS A 308 8.52 -11.34 -12.28
CA LYS A 308 9.50 -12.31 -11.77
C LYS A 308 9.08 -13.03 -10.47
N TYR A 309 8.16 -12.45 -9.69
CA TYR A 309 7.67 -13.04 -8.44
C TYR A 309 6.51 -14.03 -8.66
N PHE A 310 5.90 -14.03 -9.85
CA PHE A 310 4.88 -14.99 -10.26
C PHE A 310 5.47 -16.35 -10.66
N ILE A 311 6.81 -16.47 -10.70
CA ILE A 311 7.51 -17.64 -11.23
C ILE A 311 8.55 -18.14 -10.24
N ASP A 312 8.72 -19.45 -10.19
CA ASP A 312 9.88 -20.12 -9.64
C ASP A 312 10.59 -20.95 -10.73
N ASN A 313 11.67 -20.39 -11.29
CA ASN A 313 12.42 -21.08 -12.34
C ASN A 313 13.14 -22.33 -11.84
N LYS A 314 13.44 -22.44 -10.53
CA LYS A 314 14.13 -23.62 -9.97
C LYS A 314 13.14 -24.77 -9.82
N ALA A 315 11.96 -24.48 -9.30
CA ALA A 315 10.88 -25.46 -9.12
C ALA A 315 9.99 -25.62 -10.36
N ARG A 316 10.22 -24.82 -11.42
CA ARG A 316 9.36 -24.72 -12.62
C ARG A 316 7.88 -24.57 -12.28
N GLN A 317 7.61 -23.71 -11.32
CA GLN A 317 6.30 -23.49 -10.76
C GLN A 317 5.87 -22.04 -11.02
N VAL A 318 4.57 -21.83 -11.18
CA VAL A 318 3.95 -20.51 -11.19
C VAL A 318 3.10 -20.31 -9.93
N TYR A 319 2.91 -19.05 -9.56
CA TYR A 319 1.99 -18.64 -8.50
C TYR A 319 0.84 -17.88 -9.12
N GLY A 320 -0.38 -18.41 -8.94
CA GLY A 320 -1.57 -17.94 -9.64
C GLY A 320 -1.72 -18.55 -11.04
N ASP A 321 -2.73 -18.06 -11.74
CA ASP A 321 -3.07 -18.43 -13.11
C ASP A 321 -2.79 -17.27 -14.09
N TRP A 322 -2.88 -17.57 -15.39
CA TRP A 322 -2.74 -16.56 -16.44
C TRP A 322 -3.70 -15.40 -16.24
N GLN A 323 -4.93 -15.67 -15.78
CA GLN A 323 -5.92 -14.63 -15.57
C GLN A 323 -5.49 -13.62 -14.48
N LEU A 324 -4.84 -14.08 -13.40
CA LEU A 324 -4.28 -13.21 -12.37
C LEU A 324 -3.15 -12.34 -12.93
N LEU A 325 -2.22 -12.97 -13.64
CA LEU A 325 -1.07 -12.28 -14.23
C LEU A 325 -1.53 -11.28 -15.30
N GLU A 326 -2.47 -11.67 -16.15
CA GLU A 326 -3.11 -10.84 -17.17
C GLU A 326 -3.79 -9.62 -16.56
N TYR A 327 -4.52 -9.79 -15.45
CA TYR A 327 -5.11 -8.66 -14.74
C TYR A 327 -4.03 -7.73 -14.19
N TYR A 328 -2.96 -8.25 -13.58
CA TYR A 328 -1.81 -7.43 -13.14
C TYR A 328 -1.18 -6.64 -14.30
N LEU A 329 -0.93 -7.29 -15.43
CA LEU A 329 -0.29 -6.67 -16.59
C LEU A 329 -1.18 -5.61 -17.22
N THR A 330 -2.48 -5.87 -17.31
CA THR A 330 -3.44 -4.91 -17.86
C THR A 330 -3.63 -3.73 -16.91
N GLU A 331 -3.95 -4.01 -15.65
CA GLU A 331 -4.32 -2.98 -14.67
C GLU A 331 -3.08 -2.18 -14.22
N VAL A 332 -2.03 -2.84 -13.74
CA VAL A 332 -0.87 -2.16 -13.13
C VAL A 332 0.20 -1.78 -14.16
N ARG A 333 0.40 -2.61 -15.20
CA ARG A 333 1.43 -2.36 -16.23
C ARG A 333 0.89 -1.67 -17.48
N ASN A 334 -0.42 -1.47 -17.59
CA ASN A 334 -1.08 -0.89 -18.77
C ASN A 334 -0.68 -1.61 -20.08
N MET A 335 -0.57 -2.94 -20.03
CA MET A 335 -0.23 -3.77 -21.19
C MET A 335 -1.46 -3.96 -22.07
N GLY A 336 -1.31 -3.76 -23.39
CA GLY A 336 -2.41 -3.90 -24.34
C GLY A 336 -2.83 -5.35 -24.60
N GLY A 337 -4.12 -5.55 -24.88
CA GLY A 337 -4.72 -6.88 -25.13
C GLY A 337 -4.05 -7.68 -26.26
N LYS A 338 -3.77 -7.03 -27.41
CA LYS A 338 -3.05 -7.67 -28.54
C LYS A 338 -1.73 -8.31 -28.09
N ARG A 339 -0.97 -7.61 -27.26
CA ARG A 339 0.31 -8.12 -26.72
C ARG A 339 0.11 -9.32 -25.80
N LEU A 340 -0.90 -9.29 -24.93
CA LEU A 340 -1.23 -10.38 -24.02
C LEU A 340 -1.68 -11.63 -24.79
N ASP A 341 -2.53 -11.46 -25.81
CA ASP A 341 -2.99 -12.54 -26.69
C ASP A 341 -1.81 -13.20 -27.42
N THR A 342 -0.90 -12.39 -27.97
CA THR A 342 0.31 -12.88 -28.65
C THR A 342 1.22 -13.64 -27.68
N LEU A 343 1.47 -13.12 -26.48
CA LEU A 343 2.28 -13.79 -25.45
C LEU A 343 1.69 -15.15 -25.07
N LYS A 344 0.36 -15.20 -24.85
CA LYS A 344 -0.36 -16.43 -24.51
C LYS A 344 -0.26 -17.45 -25.63
N LYS A 345 -0.56 -17.05 -26.88
CA LYS A 345 -0.48 -17.89 -28.08
C LYS A 345 0.91 -18.50 -28.28
N VAL A 346 1.95 -17.67 -28.13
CA VAL A 346 3.35 -18.10 -28.30
C VAL A 346 3.75 -19.04 -27.16
N GLY A 347 3.37 -18.74 -25.92
CA GLY A 347 3.59 -19.62 -24.77
C GLY A 347 2.94 -20.99 -24.93
N ASP A 348 1.68 -21.02 -25.39
CA ASP A 348 0.94 -22.25 -25.70
C ASP A 348 1.66 -23.08 -26.78
N SER A 349 2.03 -22.42 -27.88
CA SER A 349 2.74 -23.08 -28.99
C SER A 349 4.10 -23.65 -28.60
N ILE A 350 4.84 -22.98 -27.71
CA ILE A 350 6.13 -23.50 -27.19
C ILE A 350 5.88 -24.67 -26.24
N SER A 351 4.82 -24.60 -25.43
CA SER A 351 4.43 -25.68 -24.51
C SER A 351 4.14 -26.96 -25.27
N ASP A 352 3.29 -26.88 -26.30
CA ASP A 352 2.94 -28.01 -27.17
C ASP A 352 4.19 -28.58 -27.84
N TYR A 353 5.05 -27.72 -28.41
CA TYR A 353 6.32 -28.15 -28.98
C TYR A 353 7.19 -28.92 -27.98
N ILE A 354 7.37 -28.42 -26.75
CA ILE A 354 8.20 -29.07 -25.73
C ILE A 354 7.61 -30.43 -25.38
N LYS A 355 6.29 -30.52 -25.18
CA LYS A 355 5.60 -31.75 -24.82
C LYS A 355 5.66 -32.78 -25.95
N ASP A 356 5.35 -32.39 -27.19
CA ASP A 356 5.35 -33.29 -28.35
C ASP A 356 6.76 -33.78 -28.73
N THR A 357 7.78 -33.01 -28.40
CA THR A 357 9.19 -33.37 -28.66
C THR A 357 9.88 -34.01 -27.47
N GLN A 358 9.24 -34.03 -26.30
CA GLN A 358 9.86 -34.38 -25.01
C GLN A 358 11.18 -33.61 -24.75
N ASN A 359 11.32 -32.39 -25.31
CA ASN A 359 12.59 -31.67 -25.37
C ASN A 359 12.80 -30.76 -24.16
N ILE A 360 12.97 -31.37 -22.98
CA ILE A 360 13.27 -30.65 -21.73
C ILE A 360 14.54 -29.81 -21.87
N LYS A 361 15.53 -30.28 -22.65
CA LYS A 361 16.77 -29.51 -22.92
C LYS A 361 16.47 -28.15 -23.55
N LYS A 362 15.44 -28.03 -24.40
CA LYS A 362 15.05 -26.74 -24.99
C LYS A 362 14.46 -25.81 -23.94
N LEU A 363 13.65 -26.34 -23.02
CA LEU A 363 13.13 -25.57 -21.89
C LEU A 363 14.27 -25.02 -21.03
N ASN A 364 15.25 -25.86 -20.66
CA ASN A 364 16.44 -25.40 -19.92
C ASN A 364 17.19 -24.28 -20.66
N GLN A 365 17.32 -24.38 -21.99
CA GLN A 365 17.97 -23.34 -22.79
C GLN A 365 17.18 -22.04 -22.77
N LEU A 366 15.85 -22.11 -22.85
CA LEU A 366 14.98 -20.93 -22.72
C LEU A 366 15.13 -20.29 -21.35
N GLU A 367 15.18 -21.06 -20.27
CA GLU A 367 15.38 -20.57 -18.89
C GLU A 367 16.74 -19.88 -18.71
N MET A 368 17.81 -20.52 -19.19
CA MET A 368 19.19 -20.11 -18.99
C MET A 368 19.65 -19.02 -19.98
N ALA A 369 18.82 -18.61 -20.93
CA ALA A 369 19.18 -17.57 -21.87
C ALA A 369 19.59 -16.30 -21.10
N SER A 370 20.82 -15.83 -21.34
CA SER A 370 21.45 -14.74 -20.60
C SER A 370 21.40 -13.39 -21.32
N ASN A 371 21.04 -13.38 -22.60
CA ASN A 371 20.91 -12.18 -23.41
C ASN A 371 19.87 -12.35 -24.52
N PHE A 372 19.41 -11.23 -25.07
CA PHE A 372 18.38 -11.19 -26.10
C PHE A 372 18.76 -11.96 -27.37
N VAL A 373 20.03 -11.93 -27.78
CA VAL A 373 20.48 -12.62 -29.00
C VAL A 373 20.33 -14.12 -28.85
N THR A 374 20.77 -14.68 -27.72
CA THR A 374 20.62 -16.10 -27.40
C THR A 374 19.15 -16.48 -27.32
N PHE A 375 18.33 -15.69 -26.61
CA PHE A 375 16.90 -15.95 -26.47
C PHE A 375 16.17 -15.97 -27.82
N ARG A 376 16.38 -14.92 -28.64
CA ARG A 376 15.84 -14.84 -30.01
C ARG A 376 16.29 -16.02 -30.88
N ASN A 377 17.55 -16.43 -30.76
CA ASN A 377 18.06 -17.57 -31.50
C ASN A 377 17.39 -18.89 -31.09
N LEU A 378 17.03 -19.05 -29.80
CA LEU A 378 16.28 -20.22 -29.33
C LEU A 378 14.87 -20.25 -29.92
N LEU A 379 14.15 -19.12 -29.95
CA LEU A 379 12.85 -19.04 -30.62
C LEU A 379 12.94 -19.40 -32.10
N ARG A 380 13.98 -18.91 -32.80
CA ARG A 380 14.27 -19.28 -34.20
C ARG A 380 14.53 -20.78 -34.38
N LEU A 381 15.25 -21.41 -33.44
CA LEU A 381 15.52 -22.85 -33.50
C LEU A 381 14.26 -23.68 -33.26
N ILE A 382 13.42 -23.28 -32.30
CA ILE A 382 12.11 -23.90 -32.05
C ILE A 382 11.27 -23.86 -33.32
N GLU A 383 11.18 -22.70 -33.97
CA GLU A 383 10.40 -22.55 -35.20
C GLU A 383 10.93 -23.44 -36.35
N LYS A 384 12.25 -23.51 -36.53
CA LYS A 384 12.85 -24.42 -37.53
C LYS A 384 12.48 -25.89 -37.27
N ASP A 385 12.45 -26.31 -36.02
CA ASP A 385 12.10 -27.69 -35.68
C ASP A 385 10.59 -27.94 -35.85
N ARG A 386 9.73 -26.96 -35.54
CA ARG A 386 8.28 -27.02 -35.80
C ARG A 386 7.98 -27.18 -37.28
N ILE A 387 8.67 -26.42 -38.16
CA ILE A 387 8.55 -26.54 -39.62
C ILE A 387 8.94 -27.95 -40.10
N LYS A 388 10.06 -28.50 -39.60
CA LYS A 388 10.49 -29.86 -39.96
C LYS A 388 9.45 -30.93 -39.58
N LYS A 389 8.68 -30.69 -38.53
CA LYS A 389 7.61 -31.58 -38.07
C LYS A 389 6.26 -31.33 -38.74
N GLY A 390 6.20 -30.45 -39.75
CA GLY A 390 4.99 -30.20 -40.52
C GLY A 390 3.98 -29.27 -39.85
N SER A 391 4.39 -28.48 -38.84
CA SER A 391 3.52 -27.45 -38.26
C SER A 391 3.14 -26.43 -39.32
N GLN A 392 1.84 -26.22 -39.52
CA GLN A 392 1.32 -25.29 -40.54
C GLN A 392 1.31 -23.83 -40.07
N ASN A 393 1.26 -23.61 -38.75
CA ASN A 393 1.19 -22.27 -38.16
C ASN A 393 2.56 -21.81 -37.67
N SER A 394 2.95 -20.59 -38.06
CA SER A 394 4.17 -19.95 -37.58
C SER A 394 4.09 -19.68 -36.07
N LEU A 395 5.22 -19.70 -35.37
CA LEU A 395 5.24 -19.37 -33.94
C LEU A 395 4.74 -17.94 -33.68
N PHE A 396 5.19 -17.01 -34.51
CA PHE A 396 4.74 -15.62 -34.54
C PHE A 396 5.04 -15.01 -35.92
N THR A 397 4.33 -13.93 -36.26
CA THR A 397 4.64 -13.10 -37.43
C THR A 397 5.78 -12.11 -37.12
N LEU A 398 6.30 -11.43 -38.15
CA LEU A 398 7.26 -10.34 -37.95
C LEU A 398 6.65 -9.18 -37.15
N GLU A 399 5.39 -8.86 -37.40
CA GLU A 399 4.65 -7.82 -36.68
C GLU A 399 4.50 -8.19 -35.20
N GLU A 400 4.04 -9.41 -34.90
CA GLU A 400 3.93 -9.93 -33.53
C GLU A 400 5.30 -9.96 -32.82
N PHE A 401 6.39 -10.28 -33.54
CA PHE A 401 7.73 -10.24 -32.97
C PHE A 401 8.14 -8.83 -32.55
N MET A 402 7.91 -7.84 -33.43
CA MET A 402 8.38 -6.46 -33.24
C MET A 402 7.48 -5.65 -32.31
N GLU A 403 6.16 -5.83 -32.38
CA GLU A 403 5.19 -4.99 -31.68
C GLU A 403 4.72 -5.61 -30.36
N ASP A 404 4.55 -6.93 -30.31
CA ASP A 404 3.92 -7.60 -29.17
C ASP A 404 4.96 -8.30 -28.28
N LEU A 405 5.84 -9.13 -28.86
CA LEU A 405 6.83 -9.87 -28.08
C LEU A 405 7.97 -8.97 -27.60
N PHE A 406 8.51 -8.12 -28.47
CA PHE A 406 9.68 -7.29 -28.16
C PHE A 406 9.51 -5.82 -28.63
N PRO A 407 8.49 -5.09 -28.14
CA PRO A 407 8.27 -3.67 -28.51
C PRO A 407 9.47 -2.77 -28.23
N GLU A 408 10.24 -3.08 -27.19
CA GLU A 408 11.44 -2.35 -26.78
C GLU A 408 12.75 -3.05 -27.25
N GLY A 409 12.63 -4.10 -28.07
CA GLY A 409 13.74 -4.89 -28.58
C GLY A 409 14.57 -5.53 -27.46
N ASN A 410 15.85 -5.13 -27.37
CA ASN A 410 16.76 -5.62 -26.32
C ASN A 410 16.46 -5.02 -24.93
N MET A 411 15.71 -3.93 -24.85
CA MET A 411 15.18 -3.45 -23.58
C MET A 411 13.88 -4.24 -23.32
N GLY A 412 13.67 -4.77 -22.11
CA GLY A 412 12.46 -5.52 -21.76
C GLY A 412 12.40 -7.01 -22.15
N TRP A 413 13.35 -7.57 -22.93
CA TRP A 413 13.29 -8.98 -23.36
C TRP A 413 13.20 -9.99 -22.20
N LYS A 414 13.73 -9.64 -21.02
CA LYS A 414 13.68 -10.49 -19.83
C LYS A 414 12.25 -10.63 -19.30
N GLU A 415 11.45 -9.56 -19.37
CA GLU A 415 10.03 -9.62 -19.00
C GLU A 415 9.27 -10.52 -19.98
N THR A 416 9.52 -10.41 -21.29
CA THR A 416 8.94 -11.32 -22.29
C THR A 416 9.34 -12.78 -22.04
N GLN A 417 10.61 -13.03 -21.70
CA GLN A 417 11.07 -14.36 -21.32
C GLN A 417 10.31 -14.89 -20.10
N ASP A 418 10.19 -14.09 -19.04
CA ASP A 418 9.47 -14.48 -17.83
C ASP A 418 8.00 -14.76 -18.14
N LEU A 419 7.32 -13.91 -18.94
CA LEU A 419 5.92 -14.13 -19.33
C LEU A 419 5.71 -15.41 -20.15
N LEU A 420 6.62 -15.71 -21.08
CA LEU A 420 6.58 -16.97 -21.83
C LEU A 420 6.85 -18.17 -20.92
N LEU A 421 7.83 -18.08 -20.02
CA LEU A 421 8.14 -19.14 -19.05
C LEU A 421 6.96 -19.38 -18.09
N PHE A 422 6.29 -18.31 -17.63
CA PHE A 422 5.07 -18.44 -16.84
C PHE A 422 4.05 -19.31 -17.57
N ARG A 423 3.71 -18.96 -18.81
CA ARG A 423 2.71 -19.70 -19.59
C ARG A 423 3.14 -21.15 -19.87
N ILE A 424 4.43 -21.36 -20.14
CA ILE A 424 4.99 -22.70 -20.36
C ILE A 424 4.87 -23.56 -19.10
N TYR A 425 5.25 -23.04 -17.94
CA TYR A 425 5.14 -23.78 -16.68
C TYR A 425 3.70 -24.04 -16.26
N GLU A 426 2.80 -23.07 -16.47
CA GLU A 426 1.38 -23.25 -16.24
C GLU A 426 0.82 -24.42 -17.06
N ASN A 427 1.10 -24.46 -18.36
CA ASN A 427 0.62 -25.52 -19.25
C ASN A 427 1.28 -26.88 -18.99
N LEU A 428 2.56 -26.89 -18.66
CA LEU A 428 3.35 -28.10 -18.52
C LEU A 428 3.41 -28.63 -17.10
N HIS A 429 2.78 -27.98 -16.11
CA HIS A 429 2.90 -28.33 -14.69
C HIS A 429 2.75 -29.84 -14.41
N ASN A 430 1.59 -30.41 -14.76
CA ASN A 430 1.31 -31.83 -14.54
C ASN A 430 2.25 -32.75 -15.31
N TRP A 431 2.66 -32.35 -16.51
CA TRP A 431 3.58 -33.15 -17.33
C TRP A 431 5.00 -33.14 -16.76
N LEU A 432 5.49 -32.00 -16.28
CA LEU A 432 6.79 -31.88 -15.61
C LEU A 432 6.83 -32.68 -14.31
N VAL A 433 5.77 -32.60 -13.50
CA VAL A 433 5.64 -33.42 -12.28
C VAL A 433 5.70 -34.91 -12.61
N GLY A 434 4.99 -35.36 -13.65
CA GLY A 434 5.05 -36.75 -14.10
C GLY A 434 6.44 -37.17 -14.61
N GLN A 435 7.16 -36.29 -15.30
CA GLN A 435 8.53 -36.57 -15.77
C GLN A 435 9.54 -36.67 -14.63
N ASP A 436 9.40 -35.83 -13.60
CA ASP A 436 10.28 -35.88 -12.43
C ASP A 436 9.97 -37.11 -11.57
N ALA A 437 8.70 -37.49 -11.43
CA ALA A 437 8.30 -38.74 -10.77
C ALA A 437 8.87 -39.98 -11.50
N LEU A 438 8.77 -40.02 -12.83
CA LEU A 438 9.35 -41.08 -13.64
C LEU A 438 10.87 -41.16 -13.51
N LYS A 439 11.56 -40.01 -13.44
CA LYS A 439 13.01 -39.99 -13.18
C LYS A 439 13.36 -40.51 -11.79
N SER A 440 12.60 -40.14 -10.76
CA SER A 440 12.83 -40.65 -9.41
C SER A 440 12.56 -42.16 -9.29
N GLU A 441 11.52 -42.67 -9.96
CA GLU A 441 11.21 -44.11 -10.01
C GLU A 441 12.31 -44.90 -10.75
N LEU A 442 12.81 -44.38 -11.87
CA LEU A 442 13.91 -44.98 -12.62
C LEU A 442 15.22 -45.03 -11.83
N ILE A 443 15.53 -43.97 -11.08
CA ILE A 443 16.72 -43.93 -10.20
C ILE A 443 16.56 -44.96 -9.06
N SER A 444 15.38 -45.07 -8.46
CA SER A 444 15.14 -46.08 -7.41
C SER A 444 15.21 -47.52 -7.92
N SER A 445 14.75 -47.78 -9.15
CA SER A 445 14.86 -49.13 -9.74
C SER A 445 16.30 -49.48 -10.16
N GLU A 446 17.09 -48.50 -10.59
CA GLU A 446 18.52 -48.72 -10.89
C GLU A 446 19.35 -48.95 -9.62
N GLU A 447 19.00 -48.30 -8.50
CA GLU A 447 19.59 -48.55 -7.17
C GLU A 447 19.20 -49.93 -6.61
N GLU A 448 17.94 -50.37 -6.76
CA GLU A 448 17.51 -51.73 -6.38
C GLU A 448 18.13 -52.83 -7.26
N GLU A 449 18.30 -52.62 -8.57
CA GLU A 449 18.97 -53.58 -9.46
C GLU A 449 20.49 -53.65 -9.21
N THR A 450 21.12 -52.55 -8.79
CA THR A 450 22.55 -52.58 -8.43
C THR A 450 22.79 -53.29 -7.09
N GLU A 451 21.92 -53.12 -6.09
CA GLU A 451 21.99 -53.88 -4.82
C GLU A 451 21.78 -55.40 -5.04
N LEU A 452 20.87 -55.80 -5.93
CA LEU A 452 20.64 -57.22 -6.28
C LEU A 452 21.79 -57.84 -7.09
N SER A 453 22.60 -57.03 -7.77
CA SER A 453 23.76 -57.51 -8.55
C SER A 453 25.07 -57.61 -7.74
N GLU A 454 25.10 -57.06 -6.53
CA GLU A 454 26.24 -57.17 -5.59
C GLU A 454 26.11 -58.36 -4.62
N GLU A 455 24.97 -59.07 -4.62
CA GLU A 455 24.70 -60.26 -3.79
C GLU A 455 24.81 -61.62 -4.54
N GLU A 456 25.22 -61.64 -5.82
CA GLU A 456 25.66 -62.86 -6.56
C GLU A 456 27.19 -62.88 -6.75
#